data_AF-A0A535XPK0-F1
#
_entry.id   AF-A0A535XPK0-F1
#
_cell.length_a   1.000
_cell.length_b   1.000
_cell.length_c   1.000
_cell.angle_alpha   90.00
_cell.angle_beta   90.00
_cell.angle_gamma   90.00
#
_symmetry.space_group_name_H-M   'P 1'
#
loop_
_entity.id
_entity.type
_entity.pdbx_description
1 polymer ?
#
loop_
_entity_poly.entity_id
_entity_poly.type
_entity_poly.pdbx_seq_one_letter_code
_entity_poly.pdbx_strand_id
1 'polypeptide(L)'
;MSTAPVNEVPDSLKPPAFVAEPAASASVSIPVRVFGFRMPWARLSTARRTLLGWSVAFALLLALPLVDTNGGDLDSFANAGTYVLLALGLNVVVGFAGLLDLGYAAFFALGAYAYGLAASFQLKIPWCWLGQVSQVKFGNIDVAQLHFSYWIMLPIAALLCATFGILFGAPTLRLRGDYLAIVTLGFGEIVPIVLRNSSAITNGAQGLPGVATPAIFGFSFGFDSRPFYYLILCLVALIVF
;
A
#
# COMPACT_ATOMS: atom_id res chain seq x y z
N MET A 1 -22.06 75.92 15.97
CA MET A 1 -21.07 74.99 15.39
C MET A 1 -21.85 74.03 14.49
N SER A 2 -21.99 74.38 13.22
CA SER A 2 -22.84 73.65 12.24
C SER A 2 -21.91 72.80 11.38
N THR A 3 -22.09 71.48 11.43
CA THR A 3 -21.33 70.52 10.61
C THR A 3 -21.97 70.47 9.23
N ALA A 4 -21.23 70.91 8.20
CA ALA A 4 -21.64 70.81 6.81
C ALA A 4 -21.80 69.33 6.38
N PRO A 5 -22.76 69.01 5.48
CA PRO A 5 -22.96 67.65 5.00
C PRO A 5 -21.83 67.23 4.07
N VAL A 6 -21.38 65.98 4.24
CA VAL A 6 -20.39 65.33 3.39
C VAL A 6 -21.01 65.17 1.99
N ASN A 7 -20.35 65.73 0.97
CA ASN A 7 -20.77 65.62 -0.43
C ASN A 7 -20.81 64.14 -0.83
N GLU A 8 -22.01 63.63 -1.14
CA GLU A 8 -22.17 62.32 -1.76
C GLU A 8 -21.59 62.33 -3.18
N VAL A 9 -20.87 61.27 -3.52
CA VAL A 9 -20.25 61.10 -4.84
C VAL A 9 -21.37 60.98 -5.89
N PRO A 10 -21.32 61.74 -7.01
CA PRO A 10 -22.32 61.67 -8.07
C PRO A 10 -22.48 60.25 -8.61
N ASP A 11 -23.72 59.79 -8.83
CA ASP A 11 -24.01 58.42 -9.26
C ASP A 11 -23.36 58.03 -10.60
N SER A 12 -22.96 59.01 -11.43
CA SER A 12 -22.20 58.77 -12.65
C SER A 12 -20.75 58.30 -12.43
N LEU A 13 -20.22 58.47 -11.21
CA LEU A 13 -18.87 58.05 -10.81
C LEU A 13 -18.89 56.80 -9.93
N LYS A 14 -20.07 56.25 -9.60
CA LYS A 14 -20.15 54.93 -8.97
C LYS A 14 -19.87 53.86 -10.03
N PRO A 15 -18.94 52.92 -9.77
CA PRO A 15 -18.74 51.79 -10.66
C PRO A 15 -20.06 51.01 -10.81
N PRO A 16 -20.39 50.49 -12.00
CA PRO A 16 -21.61 49.71 -12.18
C PRO A 16 -21.62 48.56 -11.20
N ALA A 17 -22.78 48.31 -10.56
CA ALA A 17 -22.94 47.18 -9.67
C ALA A 17 -22.54 45.90 -10.41
N PHE A 18 -21.49 45.23 -9.94
CA PHE A 18 -21.02 43.98 -10.52
C PHE A 18 -22.06 42.90 -10.18
N VAL A 19 -23.08 42.79 -11.02
CA VAL A 19 -23.98 41.65 -11.02
C VAL A 19 -23.13 40.48 -11.50
N ALA A 20 -22.63 39.68 -10.56
CA ALA A 20 -22.00 38.41 -10.90
C ALA A 20 -23.06 37.56 -11.60
N GLU A 21 -23.02 37.51 -12.93
CA GLU A 21 -23.73 36.46 -13.65
C GLU A 21 -23.29 35.13 -13.05
N PRO A 22 -24.23 34.22 -12.72
CA PRO A 22 -23.86 32.90 -12.25
C PRO A 22 -22.99 32.30 -13.35
N ALA A 23 -21.72 32.03 -13.03
CA ALA A 23 -20.76 31.45 -13.96
C ALA A 23 -21.40 30.18 -14.52
N ALA A 24 -21.97 30.30 -15.72
CA ALA A 24 -22.47 29.16 -16.46
C ALA A 24 -21.27 28.23 -16.58
N SER A 25 -21.36 27.08 -15.92
CA SER A 25 -20.40 26.00 -15.99
C SER A 25 -20.46 25.40 -17.41
N ALA A 26 -20.03 26.18 -18.38
CA ALA A 26 -19.67 25.71 -19.70
C ALA A 26 -18.45 24.82 -19.47
N SER A 27 -18.71 23.54 -19.24
CA SER A 27 -17.73 22.48 -19.38
C SER A 27 -17.26 22.54 -20.84
N VAL A 28 -16.19 23.31 -21.07
CA VAL A 28 -15.47 23.32 -22.34
C VAL A 28 -14.85 21.94 -22.44
N SER A 29 -15.63 21.00 -22.98
CA SER A 29 -15.15 19.70 -23.40
C SER A 29 -14.32 19.95 -24.64
N ILE A 30 -13.03 20.26 -24.44
CA ILE A 30 -12.06 20.30 -25.53
C ILE A 30 -12.08 18.91 -26.15
N PRO A 31 -12.55 18.73 -27.40
CA PRO A 31 -12.48 17.43 -28.03
C PRO A 31 -11.01 17.19 -28.35
N VAL A 32 -10.34 16.35 -27.56
CA VAL A 32 -9.00 15.84 -27.89
C VAL A 32 -9.13 14.98 -29.15
N ARG A 33 -9.09 15.62 -30.32
CA ARG A 33 -9.04 14.98 -31.64
C ARG A 33 -7.59 14.75 -32.01
N VAL A 34 -7.06 13.62 -31.58
CA VAL A 34 -5.80 13.09 -32.10
C VAL A 34 -6.15 12.05 -33.16
N PHE A 35 -5.79 12.30 -34.42
CA PHE A 35 -5.72 11.30 -35.51
C PHE A 35 -6.99 10.62 -36.04
N GLY A 36 -8.12 11.33 -36.23
CA GLY A 36 -9.20 10.90 -37.17
C GLY A 36 -9.92 9.56 -36.89
N PHE A 37 -9.48 8.80 -35.89
CA PHE A 37 -10.03 7.53 -35.47
C PHE A 37 -11.09 7.83 -34.41
N ARG A 38 -12.37 7.57 -34.72
CA ARG A 38 -13.41 7.58 -33.68
C ARG A 38 -13.16 6.37 -32.79
N MET A 39 -12.37 6.55 -31.73
CA MET A 39 -12.16 5.56 -30.68
C MET A 39 -13.52 4.90 -30.34
N PRO A 40 -13.73 3.59 -30.62
CA PRO A 40 -15.03 2.92 -30.48
C PRO A 40 -15.63 3.06 -29.08
N TRP A 41 -14.75 3.20 -28.09
CA TRP A 41 -15.02 3.36 -26.67
C TRP A 41 -15.58 4.74 -26.30
N ALA A 42 -15.58 5.72 -27.23
CA ALA A 42 -16.12 7.07 -27.02
C ALA A 42 -17.66 7.11 -26.84
N ARG A 43 -18.34 5.98 -26.99
CA ARG A 43 -19.78 5.82 -26.73
C ARG A 43 -20.12 5.26 -25.34
N LEU A 44 -19.12 4.78 -24.60
CA LEU A 44 -19.29 4.19 -23.28
C LEU A 44 -19.28 5.29 -22.20
N SER A 45 -20.00 5.08 -21.10
CA SER A 45 -19.94 5.96 -19.91
C SER A 45 -18.53 5.99 -19.33
N THR A 46 -18.16 7.07 -18.62
CA THR A 46 -16.84 7.23 -18.01
C THR A 46 -16.46 6.01 -17.15
N ALA A 47 -17.40 5.52 -16.34
CA ALA A 47 -17.22 4.32 -15.52
C ALA A 47 -16.88 3.07 -16.34
N ARG A 48 -17.58 2.82 -17.46
CA ARG A 48 -17.30 1.66 -18.33
C ARG A 48 -15.96 1.79 -19.05
N ARG A 49 -15.53 2.99 -19.42
CA ARG A 49 -14.19 3.19 -20.03
C ARG A 49 -13.07 2.92 -19.04
N THR A 50 -13.22 3.40 -17.81
CA THR A 50 -12.23 3.18 -16.75
C THR A 50 -12.13 1.69 -16.44
N LEU A 51 -13.25 1.00 -16.25
CA LEU A 51 -13.27 -0.46 -16.04
C LEU A 51 -12.59 -1.22 -17.18
N LEU A 52 -12.93 -0.90 -18.44
CA LEU A 52 -12.35 -1.57 -19.60
C LEU A 52 -10.84 -1.31 -19.73
N GLY A 53 -10.39 -0.10 -19.38
CA GLY A 53 -8.97 0.24 -19.28
C GLY A 53 -8.23 -0.60 -18.23
N TRP A 54 -8.79 -0.71 -17.02
CA TRP A 54 -8.22 -1.56 -15.97
C TRP A 54 -8.21 -3.04 -16.38
N SER A 55 -9.30 -3.55 -16.96
CA SER A 55 -9.36 -4.95 -17.39
C SER A 55 -8.31 -5.28 -18.47
N VAL A 56 -8.08 -4.36 -19.41
CA VAL A 56 -7.02 -4.52 -20.43
C VAL A 56 -5.64 -4.47 -19.80
N ALA A 57 -5.39 -3.54 -18.87
CA ALA A 57 -4.11 -3.44 -18.16
C ALA A 57 -3.81 -4.72 -17.37
N PHE A 58 -4.79 -5.24 -16.62
CA PHE A 58 -4.64 -6.51 -15.89
C PHE A 58 -4.43 -7.71 -16.82
N ALA A 59 -5.13 -7.77 -17.95
CA ALA A 59 -4.94 -8.85 -18.92
C ALA A 59 -3.51 -8.85 -19.51
N LEU A 60 -2.95 -7.67 -19.78
CA LEU A 60 -1.57 -7.52 -20.24
C LEU A 60 -0.57 -7.97 -19.17
N LEU A 61 -0.76 -7.54 -17.92
CA LEU A 61 0.10 -7.96 -16.79
C LEU A 61 0.05 -9.48 -16.58
N LEU A 62 -1.13 -10.09 -16.69
CA LEU A 62 -1.30 -11.53 -16.52
C LEU A 62 -0.59 -12.32 -17.63
N ALA A 63 -0.47 -11.75 -18.82
CA ALA A 63 0.28 -12.33 -19.94
C ALA A 63 1.80 -12.09 -19.86
N LEU A 64 2.29 -11.16 -19.03
CA LEU A 64 3.73 -10.82 -18.98
C LEU A 64 4.63 -12.02 -18.69
N PRO A 65 4.35 -12.90 -17.70
CA PRO A 65 5.23 -14.04 -17.42
C PRO A 65 5.22 -15.12 -18.50
N LEU A 66 4.31 -15.04 -19.47
CA LEU A 66 4.27 -15.92 -20.64
C LEU A 66 5.20 -15.42 -21.75
N VAL A 67 5.46 -14.11 -21.80
CA VAL A 67 6.34 -13.48 -22.79
C VAL A 67 7.77 -13.38 -22.25
N ASP A 68 7.92 -13.03 -20.98
CA ASP A 68 9.20 -12.94 -20.31
C ASP A 68 9.43 -14.16 -19.40
N THR A 69 10.36 -15.01 -19.82
CA THR A 69 10.72 -16.21 -19.07
C THR A 69 11.87 -15.99 -18.09
N ASN A 70 12.45 -14.78 -18.03
CA ASN A 70 13.58 -14.47 -17.15
C ASN A 70 13.12 -14.35 -15.68
N GLY A 71 13.70 -15.16 -14.80
CA GLY A 71 13.34 -15.16 -13.38
C GLY A 71 13.67 -13.86 -12.66
N GLY A 72 14.75 -13.16 -13.03
CA GLY A 72 15.16 -11.92 -12.36
C GLY A 72 14.23 -10.74 -12.64
N ASP A 73 13.71 -10.66 -13.87
CA ASP A 73 12.76 -9.63 -14.25
C ASP A 73 11.41 -9.86 -13.56
N LEU A 74 10.97 -11.13 -13.49
CA LEU A 74 9.77 -11.52 -12.73
C LEU A 74 9.87 -11.22 -11.24
N ASP A 75 11.04 -11.41 -10.63
CA ASP A 75 11.27 -11.03 -9.23
C ASP A 75 11.16 -9.51 -9.03
N SER A 76 11.75 -8.74 -9.95
CA SER A 76 11.65 -7.27 -9.95
C SER A 76 10.20 -6.80 -10.08
N PHE A 77 9.40 -7.44 -10.94
CA PHE A 77 7.98 -7.14 -11.09
C PHE A 77 7.15 -7.53 -9.86
N ALA A 78 7.46 -8.66 -9.21
CA ALA A 78 6.81 -9.05 -7.96
C ALA A 78 7.12 -8.06 -6.83
N ASN A 79 8.38 -7.62 -6.71
CA ASN A 79 8.78 -6.57 -5.76
C ASN A 79 8.06 -5.25 -6.06
N ALA A 80 7.99 -4.82 -7.33
CA ALA A 80 7.23 -3.64 -7.74
C ALA A 80 5.74 -3.76 -7.38
N GLY A 81 5.13 -4.93 -7.61
CA GLY A 81 3.75 -5.21 -7.24
C GLY A 81 3.50 -5.13 -5.74
N THR A 82 4.48 -5.50 -4.90
CA THR A 82 4.40 -5.32 -3.44
C THR A 82 4.32 -3.83 -3.08
N TYR A 83 5.11 -2.97 -3.72
CA TYR A 83 5.00 -1.53 -3.53
C TYR A 83 3.67 -0.94 -4.04
N VAL A 84 3.09 -1.51 -5.10
CA VAL A 84 1.74 -1.15 -5.55
C VAL A 84 0.69 -1.52 -4.51
N LEU A 85 0.75 -2.73 -3.93
CA LEU A 85 -0.14 -3.13 -2.83
C LEU A 85 -0.03 -2.17 -1.64
N LEU A 86 1.19 -1.73 -1.31
CA LEU A 86 1.42 -0.74 -0.26
C LEU A 86 0.77 0.61 -0.59
N ALA A 87 0.93 1.09 -1.82
CA ALA A 87 0.30 2.33 -2.26
C ALA A 87 -1.24 2.25 -2.24
N LEU A 88 -1.81 1.12 -2.66
CA LEU A 88 -3.24 0.85 -2.57
C LEU A 88 -3.72 0.84 -1.12
N GLY A 89 -2.97 0.20 -0.21
CA GLY A 89 -3.28 0.20 1.21
C GLY A 89 -3.28 1.60 1.82
N LEU A 90 -2.32 2.45 1.43
CA LEU A 90 -2.29 3.85 1.86
C LEU A 90 -3.53 4.62 1.38
N ASN A 91 -3.95 4.43 0.13
CA ASN A 91 -5.16 5.09 -0.40
C ASN A 91 -6.43 4.72 0.39
N VAL A 92 -6.52 3.47 0.84
CA VAL A 92 -7.63 3.01 1.68
C VAL A 92 -7.61 3.72 3.03
N VAL A 93 -6.45 3.77 3.71
CA VAL A 93 -6.31 4.41 5.02
C VAL A 93 -6.63 5.91 4.94
N VAL A 94 -6.05 6.61 3.96
CA VAL A 94 -6.30 8.05 3.76
C VAL A 94 -7.76 8.31 3.39
N GLY A 95 -8.36 7.44 2.56
CA GLY A 95 -9.77 7.53 2.20
C GLY A 95 -10.73 7.41 3.38
N PHE A 96 -10.41 6.58 4.37
CA PHE A 96 -11.23 6.41 5.57
C PHE A 96 -10.92 7.42 6.68
N ALA A 97 -9.65 7.75 6.90
CA ALA A 97 -9.22 8.63 7.99
C ALA A 97 -9.29 10.13 7.63
N GLY A 98 -9.28 10.48 6.34
CA GLY A 98 -9.29 11.86 5.85
C GLY A 98 -7.99 12.63 6.14
N LEU A 99 -6.94 11.96 6.61
CA LEU A 99 -5.63 12.52 6.94
C LEU A 99 -4.54 11.64 6.34
N LEU A 100 -3.42 12.27 5.97
CA LEU A 100 -2.27 11.59 5.42
C LEU A 100 -1.49 10.87 6.54
N ASP A 101 -1.38 9.55 6.46
CA ASP A 101 -0.60 8.72 7.39
C ASP A 101 0.74 8.33 6.77
N LEU A 102 1.83 8.87 7.31
CA LEU A 102 3.20 8.55 6.89
C LEU A 102 3.79 7.33 7.62
N GLY A 103 3.12 6.85 8.67
CA GLY A 103 3.55 5.71 9.48
C GLY A 103 3.25 4.35 8.86
N TYR A 104 2.56 4.33 7.71
CA TYR A 104 2.12 3.10 7.05
C TYR A 104 3.26 2.10 6.76
N ALA A 105 4.45 2.60 6.39
CA ALA A 105 5.62 1.76 6.13
C ALA A 105 6.09 0.96 7.36
N ALA A 106 5.90 1.50 8.56
CA ALA A 106 6.25 0.79 9.80
C ALA A 106 5.30 -0.39 10.06
N PHE A 107 4.01 -0.26 9.75
CA PHE A 107 3.06 -1.37 9.88
C PHE A 107 3.34 -2.48 8.86
N PHE A 108 3.72 -2.11 7.64
CA PHE A 108 4.21 -3.08 6.66
C PHE A 108 5.44 -3.83 7.17
N ALA A 109 6.43 -3.11 7.71
CA ALA A 109 7.62 -3.72 8.29
C ALA A 109 7.27 -4.64 9.47
N LEU A 110 6.43 -4.20 10.41
CA LEU A 110 6.00 -5.01 11.55
C LEU A 110 5.34 -6.31 11.11
N GLY A 111 4.43 -6.26 10.12
CA GLY A 111 3.76 -7.45 9.61
C GLY A 111 4.72 -8.41 8.90
N ALA A 112 5.60 -7.88 8.03
CA ALA A 112 6.59 -8.66 7.31
C ALA A 112 7.59 -9.34 8.26
N TYR A 113 8.09 -8.62 9.26
CA TYR A 113 9.01 -9.17 10.27
C TYR A 113 8.30 -10.10 11.25
N ALA A 114 7.03 -9.89 11.60
CA ALA A 114 6.27 -10.82 12.43
C ALA A 114 6.15 -12.18 11.74
N TYR A 115 5.80 -12.21 10.45
CA TYR A 115 5.80 -13.44 9.66
C TYR A 115 7.21 -14.02 9.51
N GLY A 116 8.17 -13.20 9.08
CA GLY A 116 9.55 -13.62 8.83
C GLY A 116 10.21 -14.24 10.06
N LEU A 117 10.08 -13.62 11.24
CA LEU A 117 10.65 -14.14 12.48
C LEU A 117 10.01 -15.47 12.88
N ALA A 118 8.69 -15.58 12.78
CA ALA A 118 7.96 -16.81 13.09
C ALA A 118 8.25 -17.96 12.11
N ALA A 119 8.56 -17.62 10.86
CA ALA A 119 8.86 -18.57 9.78
C ALA A 119 10.36 -18.87 9.64
N SER A 120 11.23 -18.22 10.42
CA SER A 120 12.69 -18.36 10.37
C SER A 120 13.24 -19.14 11.57
N PHE A 121 14.52 -19.49 11.47
CA PHE A 121 15.23 -20.23 12.51
C PHE A 121 15.68 -19.38 13.71
N GLN A 122 15.51 -18.07 13.63
CA GLN A 122 16.07 -17.12 14.59
C GLN A 122 15.30 -17.11 15.91
N LEU A 123 13.99 -17.31 15.85
CA LEU A 123 13.13 -17.28 17.03
C LEU A 123 12.89 -18.71 17.56
N LYS A 124 13.67 -19.11 18.56
CA LYS A 124 13.42 -20.34 19.34
C LYS A 124 12.79 -19.96 20.66
N ILE A 125 11.46 -19.96 20.76
CA ILE A 125 10.77 -19.67 22.02
C ILE A 125 10.78 -20.94 22.89
N PRO A 126 11.57 -21.02 23.98
CA PRO A 126 11.80 -22.27 24.72
C PRO A 126 10.57 -22.79 25.46
N TRP A 127 9.68 -21.88 25.85
CA TRP A 127 8.45 -22.15 26.61
C TRP A 127 7.21 -22.36 25.74
N CYS A 128 7.33 -22.21 24.42
CA CYS A 128 6.24 -22.60 23.53
C CYS A 128 6.37 -24.11 23.23
N TRP A 129 5.42 -24.89 23.73
CA TRP A 129 5.34 -26.33 23.46
C TRP A 129 4.94 -26.64 22.01
N LEU A 130 4.51 -25.63 21.26
CA LEU A 130 4.27 -25.69 19.82
C LEU A 130 5.56 -25.29 19.09
N GLY A 131 6.40 -26.27 18.77
CA GLY A 131 7.61 -26.06 17.96
C GLY A 131 7.31 -25.25 16.71
N GLN A 132 7.85 -24.03 16.62
CA GLN A 132 7.50 -23.05 15.59
C GLN A 132 8.06 -23.42 14.20
N VAL A 133 9.27 -24.00 14.14
CA VAL A 133 9.93 -24.47 12.92
C VAL A 133 10.85 -25.64 13.28
N SER A 134 10.66 -26.79 12.64
CA SER A 134 11.64 -27.89 12.71
C SER A 134 12.70 -27.72 11.63
N GLN A 135 13.97 -27.87 12.00
CA GLN A 135 15.10 -27.96 11.08
C GLN A 135 15.00 -29.30 10.35
N VAL A 136 14.47 -29.30 9.13
CA VAL A 136 14.45 -30.51 8.31
C VAL A 136 15.64 -30.45 7.37
N LYS A 137 16.60 -31.34 7.58
CA LYS A 137 17.75 -31.50 6.69
C LYS A 137 17.31 -32.29 5.45
N PHE A 138 17.21 -31.62 4.30
CA PHE A 138 17.10 -32.29 3.01
C PHE A 138 18.49 -32.31 2.34
N GLY A 139 19.29 -33.34 2.65
CA GLY A 139 20.67 -33.42 2.17
C GLY A 139 21.60 -32.42 2.90
N ASN A 140 22.30 -31.57 2.15
CA ASN A 140 23.23 -30.55 2.69
C ASN A 140 22.58 -29.17 2.92
N ILE A 141 21.26 -29.03 2.72
CA ILE A 141 20.54 -27.76 2.87
C ILE A 141 19.61 -27.86 4.08
N ASP A 142 19.77 -26.94 5.03
CA ASP A 142 18.89 -26.80 6.18
C ASP A 142 17.62 -26.03 5.77
N VAL A 143 16.45 -26.67 5.81
CA VAL A 143 15.18 -26.07 5.36
C VAL A 143 14.23 -25.89 6.55
N ALA A 144 13.64 -24.69 6.66
CA ALA A 144 12.64 -24.38 7.67
C ALA A 144 11.29 -24.92 7.21
N GLN A 145 10.66 -25.77 8.02
CA GLN A 145 9.25 -26.11 7.83
C GLN A 145 8.41 -25.38 8.87
N LEU A 146 7.51 -24.52 8.39
CA LEU A 146 6.49 -23.86 9.21
C LEU A 146 5.47 -24.91 9.66
N HIS A 147 5.31 -25.11 10.97
CA HIS A 147 4.32 -26.05 11.51
C HIS A 147 2.89 -25.48 11.43
N PHE A 148 2.73 -24.15 11.45
CA PHE A 148 1.44 -23.50 11.26
C PHE A 148 1.14 -23.32 9.78
N SER A 149 -0.14 -23.54 9.43
CA SER A 149 -0.64 -23.17 8.11
C SER A 149 -0.41 -21.68 7.87
N TYR A 150 0.13 -21.31 6.71
CA TYR A 150 0.33 -19.92 6.26
C TYR A 150 -0.91 -19.05 6.52
N TRP A 151 -2.09 -19.63 6.30
CA TRP A 151 -3.38 -18.98 6.49
C TRP A 151 -3.72 -18.60 7.93
N ILE A 152 -3.19 -19.32 8.92
CA ILE A 152 -3.36 -18.98 10.35
C ILE A 152 -2.38 -17.90 10.76
N MET A 153 -1.19 -17.88 10.14
CA MET A 153 -0.19 -16.86 10.43
C MET A 153 -0.60 -15.47 9.94
N LEU A 154 -1.33 -15.38 8.81
CA LEU A 154 -1.88 -14.13 8.30
C LEU A 154 -2.72 -13.33 9.33
N PRO A 155 -3.79 -13.89 9.94
CA PRO A 155 -4.56 -13.18 10.96
C PRO A 155 -3.78 -12.94 12.24
N ILE A 156 -2.86 -13.84 12.63
CA ILE A 156 -1.99 -13.61 13.79
C ILE A 156 -1.08 -12.40 13.56
N ALA A 157 -0.46 -12.29 12.39
CA ALA A 157 0.36 -11.15 12.01
C ALA A 157 -0.47 -9.86 11.96
N ALA A 158 -1.70 -9.92 11.44
CA ALA A 158 -2.62 -8.79 11.44
C ALA A 158 -3.00 -8.35 12.88
N LEU A 159 -3.28 -9.30 13.77
CA LEU A 159 -3.57 -9.01 15.18
C LEU A 159 -2.36 -8.41 15.90
N LEU A 160 -1.15 -8.91 15.65
CA LEU A 160 0.08 -8.31 16.17
C LEU A 160 0.27 -6.88 15.64
N CYS A 161 0.05 -6.63 14.36
CA CYS A 161 0.10 -5.27 13.82
C CYS A 161 -0.95 -4.37 14.47
N ALA A 162 -2.16 -4.87 14.69
CA ALA A 162 -3.22 -4.12 15.35
C ALA A 162 -2.88 -3.79 16.80
N THR A 163 -2.26 -4.72 17.57
CA THR A 163 -1.85 -4.44 18.95
C THR A 163 -0.75 -3.39 19.02
N PHE A 164 0.27 -3.49 18.16
CA PHE A 164 1.30 -2.45 18.04
C PHE A 164 0.71 -1.12 17.57
N GLY A 165 -0.26 -1.14 16.65
CA GLY A 165 -0.98 0.05 16.19
C GLY A 165 -1.79 0.73 17.28
N ILE A 166 -2.47 -0.03 18.15
CA ILE A 166 -3.17 0.53 19.31
C ILE A 166 -2.16 1.09 20.32
N LEU A 167 -1.08 0.36 20.60
CA LEU A 167 -0.07 0.75 21.57
C LEU A 167 0.61 2.07 21.19
N PHE A 168 1.00 2.22 19.93
CA PHE A 168 1.68 3.42 19.42
C PHE A 168 0.72 4.49 18.91
N GLY A 169 -0.48 4.13 18.45
CA GLY A 169 -1.50 5.06 17.96
C GLY A 169 -2.31 5.73 19.06
N ALA A 170 -2.58 5.04 20.18
CA ALA A 170 -3.30 5.65 21.31
C ALA A 170 -2.66 6.96 21.84
N PRO A 171 -1.33 7.07 22.01
CA PRO A 171 -0.71 8.33 22.42
C PRO A 171 -0.74 9.42 21.33
N THR A 172 -0.73 9.06 20.04
CA THR A 172 -0.70 10.06 18.95
C THR A 172 -2.04 10.74 18.70
N LEU A 173 -3.16 10.12 19.08
CA LEU A 173 -4.50 10.72 19.02
C LEU A 173 -4.64 12.02 19.82
N ARG A 174 -3.71 12.31 20.73
CA ARG A 174 -3.67 13.56 21.50
C ARG A 174 -3.08 14.73 20.69
N LEU A 175 -2.40 14.44 19.58
CA LEU A 175 -1.75 15.41 18.73
C LEU A 175 -2.69 15.83 17.59
N ARG A 176 -2.55 17.07 17.10
CA ARG A 176 -3.37 17.61 16.01
C ARG A 176 -2.51 18.30 14.97
N GLY A 177 -2.99 18.28 13.73
CA GLY A 177 -2.35 18.95 12.60
C GLY A 177 -0.93 18.43 12.37
N ASP A 178 0.03 19.34 12.30
CA ASP A 178 1.42 19.05 11.92
C ASP A 178 2.13 18.12 12.90
N TYR A 179 1.78 18.17 14.19
CA TYR A 179 2.36 17.30 15.20
C TYR A 179 2.02 15.82 14.96
N LEU A 180 0.83 15.54 14.43
CA LEU A 180 0.43 14.18 14.08
C LEU A 180 1.25 13.67 12.89
N ALA A 181 1.47 14.53 11.87
CA ALA A 181 2.26 14.19 10.69
C ALA A 181 3.73 13.92 11.03
N ILE A 182 4.34 14.74 11.90
CA ILE A 182 5.74 14.55 12.32
C ILE A 182 5.91 13.21 13.04
N VAL A 183 4.99 12.86 13.94
CA VAL A 183 5.10 11.61 14.71
C VAL A 183 4.86 10.37 13.85
N THR A 184 3.95 10.42 12.88
CA THR A 184 3.73 9.30 11.95
C THR A 184 4.94 9.06 11.05
N LEU A 185 5.57 10.12 10.53
CA LEU A 185 6.84 10.02 9.80
C LEU A 185 7.93 9.41 10.69
N GLY A 186 8.09 9.94 11.91
CA GLY A 186 9.06 9.45 12.87
C GLY A 186 8.87 7.96 13.17
N PHE A 187 7.63 7.51 13.40
CA PHE A 187 7.32 6.10 13.58
C PHE A 187 7.65 5.26 12.34
N GLY A 188 7.28 5.75 11.16
CA GLY A 188 7.58 5.16 9.85
C GLY A 188 9.08 4.87 9.64
N GLU A 189 9.93 5.79 10.10
CA GLU A 189 11.39 5.68 9.94
C GLU A 189 12.08 4.93 11.08
N ILE A 190 11.64 5.11 12.33
CA ILE A 190 12.25 4.48 13.51
C ILE A 190 12.11 2.95 13.45
N VAL A 191 10.95 2.43 13.05
CA VAL A 191 10.70 0.97 13.06
C VAL A 191 11.69 0.20 12.17
N PRO A 192 11.87 0.54 10.88
CA PRO A 192 12.89 -0.09 10.04
C PRO A 192 14.31 0.05 10.57
N ILE A 193 14.66 1.19 11.16
CA ILE A 193 15.99 1.41 11.75
C ILE A 193 16.22 0.45 12.92
N VAL A 194 15.27 0.36 13.85
CA VAL A 194 15.35 -0.54 15.01
C VAL A 194 15.46 -2.00 14.57
N LEU A 195 14.65 -2.41 13.58
CA LEU A 195 14.67 -3.78 13.07
C LEU A 195 15.99 -4.13 12.39
N ARG A 196 16.63 -3.20 11.67
CA ARG A 196 17.95 -3.43 11.03
C ARG A 196 19.11 -3.34 12.02
N ASN A 197 18.95 -2.64 13.14
CA ASN A 197 19.96 -2.54 14.18
C ASN A 197 19.93 -3.72 15.17
N SER A 198 18.79 -4.40 15.31
CA SER A 198 18.59 -5.50 16.26
C SER A 198 19.26 -6.83 15.83
N SER A 199 20.58 -6.90 15.92
CA SER A 199 21.36 -8.10 15.57
C SER A 199 20.95 -9.35 16.37
N ALA A 200 20.53 -9.19 17.63
CA ALA A 200 20.15 -10.31 18.49
C ALA A 200 18.88 -11.03 18.03
N ILE A 201 17.89 -10.29 17.49
CA ILE A 201 16.55 -10.84 17.18
C ILE A 201 16.34 -11.02 15.68
N THR A 202 16.73 -10.05 14.86
CA THR A 202 16.46 -10.05 13.40
C THR A 202 17.67 -10.39 12.55
N ASN A 203 18.81 -10.66 13.19
CA ASN A 203 20.12 -10.73 12.53
C ASN A 203 20.55 -9.41 11.85
N GLY A 204 19.89 -8.30 12.22
CA GLY A 204 20.21 -6.95 11.77
C GLY A 204 20.12 -6.76 10.26
N ALA A 205 21.14 -6.13 9.66
CA ALA A 205 21.19 -5.85 8.23
C ALA A 205 21.44 -7.09 7.35
N GLN A 206 21.79 -8.24 7.94
CA GLN A 206 22.02 -9.48 7.20
C GLN A 206 20.71 -10.20 6.80
N GLY A 207 19.58 -9.79 7.37
CA GLY A 207 18.27 -10.37 7.09
C GLY A 207 18.05 -11.73 7.75
N LEU A 208 16.85 -12.28 7.55
CA LEU A 208 16.39 -13.51 8.17
C LEU A 208 16.69 -14.73 7.27
N PRO A 209 17.56 -15.66 7.70
CA PRO A 209 17.85 -16.85 6.91
C PRO A 209 16.72 -17.89 7.03
N GLY A 210 16.48 -18.61 5.94
CA GLY A 210 15.61 -19.79 5.93
C GLY A 210 14.15 -19.49 6.28
N VAL A 211 13.57 -18.44 5.69
CA VAL A 211 12.14 -18.17 5.83
C VAL A 211 11.35 -19.26 5.09
N ALA A 212 10.49 -19.99 5.80
CA ALA A 212 9.69 -21.06 5.21
C ALA A 212 8.71 -20.51 4.15
N THR A 213 8.68 -21.17 2.99
CA THR A 213 7.85 -20.78 1.84
C THR A 213 6.38 -21.20 2.07
N PRO A 214 5.40 -20.34 1.73
CA PRO A 214 3.99 -20.68 1.89
C PRO A 214 3.57 -21.80 0.93
N ALA A 215 2.65 -22.65 1.38
CA ALA A 215 2.02 -23.67 0.55
C ALA A 215 0.49 -23.47 0.56
N ILE A 216 -0.12 -23.51 -0.63
CA ILE A 216 -1.57 -23.39 -0.81
C ILE A 216 -2.08 -24.73 -1.32
N PHE A 217 -2.97 -25.39 -0.54
CA PHE A 217 -3.60 -26.67 -0.93
C PHE A 217 -2.63 -27.75 -1.43
N GLY A 218 -1.42 -27.83 -0.85
CA GLY A 218 -0.38 -28.79 -1.23
C GLY A 218 0.57 -28.32 -2.35
N PHE A 219 0.29 -27.18 -2.99
CA PHE A 219 1.23 -26.52 -3.91
C PHE A 219 2.17 -25.61 -3.12
N SER A 220 3.45 -25.97 -3.07
CA SER A 220 4.49 -25.14 -2.44
C SER A 220 4.94 -24.04 -3.41
N PHE A 221 4.99 -22.81 -2.93
CA PHE A 221 5.43 -21.66 -3.73
C PHE A 221 6.94 -21.72 -4.02
N GLY A 222 7.70 -22.49 -3.22
CA GLY A 222 9.14 -22.64 -3.37
C GLY A 222 9.88 -21.30 -3.42
N PHE A 223 11.01 -21.26 -4.10
CA PHE A 223 11.80 -20.04 -4.35
C PHE A 223 11.57 -19.48 -5.77
N ASP A 224 10.52 -19.93 -6.46
CA ASP A 224 10.15 -19.41 -7.78
C ASP A 224 9.33 -18.12 -7.60
N SER A 225 9.71 -17.04 -8.28
CA SER A 225 9.02 -15.74 -8.19
C SER A 225 7.67 -15.71 -8.92
N ARG A 226 7.41 -16.65 -9.85
CA ARG A 226 6.16 -16.73 -10.63
C ARG A 226 4.88 -16.81 -9.78
N PRO A 227 4.74 -17.75 -8.83
CA PRO A 227 3.53 -17.85 -8.01
C PRO A 227 3.30 -16.60 -7.14
N PHE A 228 4.36 -15.95 -6.66
CA PHE A 228 4.25 -14.69 -5.92
C PHE A 228 3.73 -13.55 -6.80
N TYR A 229 4.22 -13.45 -8.03
CA TYR A 229 3.74 -12.47 -9.00
C TYR A 229 2.23 -12.57 -9.25
N TYR A 230 1.72 -13.78 -9.54
CA TYR A 230 0.29 -14.00 -9.77
C TYR A 230 -0.55 -13.75 -8.52
N LEU A 231 -0.05 -14.10 -7.33
CA LEU A 231 -0.73 -13.82 -6.06
C LEU A 231 -0.89 -12.30 -5.84
N ILE A 232 0.17 -11.53 -6.06
CA ILE A 232 0.14 -10.07 -5.94
C ILE A 232 -0.84 -9.47 -6.95
N LEU A 233 -0.78 -9.91 -8.21
CA LEU A 233 -1.69 -9.43 -9.26
C LEU A 233 -3.15 -9.74 -8.90
N CYS A 234 -3.43 -10.93 -8.38
CA CYS A 234 -4.76 -11.31 -7.89
C CYS A 234 -5.24 -10.40 -6.75
N LEU A 235 -4.39 -10.11 -5.77
CA LEU A 235 -4.71 -9.19 -4.67
C LEU A 235 -4.96 -7.76 -5.17
N VAL A 236 -4.14 -7.26 -6.09
CA VAL A 236 -4.32 -5.93 -6.69
C VAL A 236 -5.64 -5.89 -7.48
N ALA A 237 -5.98 -6.94 -8.22
CA ALA A 237 -7.25 -7.03 -8.94
C ALA A 237 -8.44 -6.99 -7.98
N LEU A 238 -8.39 -7.75 -6.89
CA LEU A 238 -9.45 -7.80 -5.87
C LEU A 238 -9.66 -6.46 -5.15
N ILE A 239 -8.62 -5.63 -5.03
CA ILE A 239 -8.73 -4.31 -4.39
C ILE A 239 -9.28 -3.26 -5.36
N VAL A 240 -8.95 -3.37 -6.65
CA VAL A 240 -9.29 -2.36 -7.67
C VAL A 240 -10.69 -2.58 -8.26
N PHE A 241 -11.12 -3.83 -8.43
CA PHE A 241 -12.42 -4.20 -8.99
C PHE A 241 -13.46 -4.47 -7.92
#